data_AF-A0A926ZTA7-F1
#
_entry.id   AF-A0A926ZTA7-F1
#
_cell.length_a   1.000
_cell.length_b   1.000
_cell.length_c   1.000
_cell.angle_alpha   90.00
_cell.angle_beta   90.00
_cell.angle_gamma   90.00
#
_symmetry.space_group_name_H-M   'P 1'
#
loop_
_entity.id
_entity.type
_entity.pdbx_description
1 polymer ?
#
loop_
_entity_poly.entity_id
_entity_poly.type
_entity_poly.pdbx_seq_one_letter_code
_entity_poly.pdbx_strand_id
1 'polypeptide(L)'
;MPKFTVRPNFTGTAGDDTIVGEDLNKFPAIGIDILTGGFISTGLGNDTITGTGQGGTGDRGDGGDGIGIANSRSGSLNTGDGNDTITGAGQGGTGKAFSPFTTRDGPYYYGGNGGAGTGISNTGILNTEDGNDIITGTGQGGKGDRGDSGGNGGAGTGISNTGLLDTGDGNDTITGSGNALDYSLMVIGISNDGVIDTGNGCDILTGQATATIGDAAYGIYGEGTIKTGDGNDFITSTSTINEVQQKVTIGGGINIYLGTGNDWFKGFGTAAVDGEEGFDTLDLSAFNRSELTFSGVISGNALNPVNISFHNSGNVITLTTTGFENFVFADSSLSYSTLA
;
A
#
# COMPACT_ATOMS: atom_id res chain seq x y z
N MET A 1 -18.54 20.55 -13.66
CA MET A 1 -18.27 21.26 -12.40
C MET A 1 -16.92 21.95 -12.51
N PRO A 2 -16.74 23.17 -11.98
CA PRO A 2 -15.45 23.85 -12.00
C PRO A 2 -14.43 23.05 -11.18
N LYS A 3 -13.26 22.75 -11.76
CA LYS A 3 -12.12 22.15 -11.06
C LYS A 3 -11.69 23.14 -9.99
N PHE A 4 -11.83 22.80 -8.70
CA PHE A 4 -11.19 23.56 -7.64
C PHE A 4 -9.69 23.32 -7.76
N THR A 5 -9.05 24.12 -8.61
CA THR A 5 -7.59 24.16 -8.69
C THR A 5 -7.20 25.19 -7.65
N VAL A 6 -6.85 24.73 -6.46
CA VAL A 6 -6.15 25.59 -5.50
C VAL A 6 -4.96 26.15 -6.28
N ARG A 7 -4.75 27.47 -6.25
CA ARG A 7 -3.43 28.02 -6.66
C ARG A 7 -2.39 27.23 -5.88
N PRO A 8 -1.21 26.94 -6.45
CA PRO A 8 -0.44 25.71 -6.21
C PRO A 8 -0.03 25.42 -4.77
N ASN A 9 -0.35 26.30 -3.83
CA ASN A 9 0.11 26.37 -2.47
C ASN A 9 -1.08 26.68 -1.55
N PHE A 10 -1.34 25.83 -0.55
CA PHE A 10 -2.25 26.10 0.57
C PHE A 10 -1.44 26.23 1.86
N THR A 11 -1.76 27.24 2.66
CA THR A 11 -1.27 27.40 4.04
C THR A 11 -2.49 27.53 4.93
N GLY A 12 -2.62 26.63 5.90
CA GLY A 12 -3.70 26.59 6.86
C GLY A 12 -3.48 27.56 8.01
N THR A 13 -4.11 27.26 9.13
CA THR A 13 -4.14 28.09 10.33
C THR A 13 -3.42 27.42 11.50
N ALA A 14 -3.68 27.87 12.71
CA ALA A 14 -3.11 27.27 13.92
C ALA A 14 -4.14 26.42 14.68
N GLY A 15 -5.26 26.10 14.04
CA GLY A 15 -6.24 25.16 14.54
C GLY A 15 -6.80 24.35 13.38
N ASP A 16 -7.65 23.38 13.72
CA ASP A 16 -8.12 22.33 12.82
C ASP A 16 -8.57 22.85 11.45
N ASP A 17 -7.86 22.45 10.41
CA ASP A 17 -8.16 22.69 9.01
C ASP A 17 -8.82 21.47 8.36
N THR A 18 -9.62 21.73 7.33
CA THR A 18 -10.23 20.65 6.53
C THR A 18 -10.12 20.97 5.05
N ILE A 19 -9.45 20.09 4.31
CA ILE A 19 -9.28 20.18 2.86
C ILE A 19 -9.97 18.99 2.22
N VAL A 20 -10.91 19.27 1.31
CA VAL A 20 -11.62 18.23 0.56
C VAL A 20 -11.48 18.51 -0.94
N GLY A 21 -10.94 17.53 -1.66
CA GLY A 21 -10.87 17.53 -3.11
C GLY A 21 -11.63 16.34 -3.70
N GLU A 22 -12.44 16.61 -4.71
CA GLU A 22 -13.23 15.59 -5.40
C GLU A 22 -13.21 15.81 -6.90
N ASP A 23 -12.91 14.75 -7.65
CA ASP A 23 -13.09 14.72 -9.09
C ASP A 23 -13.76 13.41 -9.53
N LEU A 24 -14.90 13.54 -10.21
CA LEU A 24 -15.74 12.39 -10.56
C LEU A 24 -15.98 12.28 -12.06
N ASN A 25 -15.96 11.05 -12.54
CA ASN A 25 -16.26 10.63 -13.90
C ASN A 25 -15.37 11.31 -14.97
N LYS A 26 -14.07 11.45 -14.70
CA LYS A 26 -13.08 12.06 -15.61
C LYS A 26 -11.98 11.10 -16.06
N PHE A 27 -11.15 11.57 -17.00
CA PHE A 27 -10.04 10.83 -17.60
C PHE A 27 -8.77 11.71 -17.63
N PRO A 28 -7.86 11.60 -16.66
CA PRO A 28 -8.01 10.97 -15.35
C PRO A 28 -8.88 11.79 -14.39
N ALA A 29 -9.29 11.20 -13.27
CA ALA A 29 -9.97 11.88 -12.17
C ALA A 29 -9.04 11.96 -10.95
N ILE A 30 -8.74 13.15 -10.45
CA ILE A 30 -7.83 13.38 -9.32
C ILE A 30 -8.52 14.24 -8.27
N GLY A 31 -8.71 13.71 -7.06
CA GLY A 31 -9.37 14.44 -5.96
C GLY A 31 -8.56 15.66 -5.52
N ILE A 32 -7.34 15.43 -5.06
CA ILE A 32 -6.36 16.48 -4.72
C ILE A 32 -5.10 16.27 -5.58
N ASP A 33 -4.65 17.32 -6.25
CA ASP A 33 -3.49 17.30 -7.15
C ASP A 33 -2.47 18.36 -6.71
N ILE A 34 -1.39 17.91 -6.06
CA ILE A 34 -0.25 18.74 -5.65
C ILE A 34 0.82 18.59 -6.71
N LEU A 35 0.86 19.55 -7.62
CA LEU A 35 1.78 19.56 -8.74
C LEU A 35 3.23 19.83 -8.29
N THR A 36 4.19 19.61 -9.20
CA THR A 36 5.60 19.90 -8.94
C THR A 36 5.83 21.32 -8.43
N GLY A 37 6.45 21.43 -7.25
CA GLY A 37 6.71 22.69 -6.56
C GLY A 37 5.49 23.32 -5.87
N GLY A 38 4.33 22.66 -5.93
CA GLY A 38 3.16 23.00 -5.14
C GLY A 38 3.26 22.48 -3.71
N PHE A 39 2.47 23.06 -2.81
CA PHE A 39 2.40 22.59 -1.43
C PHE A 39 1.01 22.68 -0.80
N ILE A 40 0.78 21.82 0.19
CA ILE A 40 -0.26 21.96 1.20
C ILE A 40 0.44 21.90 2.55
N SER A 41 0.20 22.89 3.40
CA SER A 41 0.66 22.95 4.79
C SER A 41 -0.53 23.37 5.64
N THR A 42 -1.03 22.54 6.56
CA THR A 42 -2.20 22.90 7.39
C THR A 42 -1.79 23.59 8.69
N GLY A 43 -0.69 23.20 9.33
CA GLY A 43 -0.03 23.99 10.36
C GLY A 43 -0.08 23.34 11.74
N LEU A 44 -0.90 23.88 12.64
CA LEU A 44 -1.13 23.26 13.95
C LEU A 44 -2.62 22.88 14.03
N GLY A 45 -2.95 21.82 14.75
CA GLY A 45 -4.34 21.41 14.98
C GLY A 45 -4.54 19.96 14.60
N ASN A 46 -5.75 19.43 14.77
CA ASN A 46 -6.09 18.11 14.26
C ASN A 46 -6.70 18.27 12.86
N ASP A 47 -5.86 18.25 11.85
CA ASP A 47 -6.20 18.58 10.49
C ASP A 47 -6.74 17.38 9.72
N THR A 48 -7.57 17.65 8.71
CA THR A 48 -8.14 16.60 7.86
C THR A 48 -7.99 16.93 6.38
N ILE A 49 -7.35 16.04 5.63
CA ILE A 49 -7.21 16.12 4.18
C ILE A 49 -7.87 14.91 3.54
N THR A 50 -8.85 15.14 2.65
CA THR A 50 -9.56 14.08 1.94
C THR A 50 -9.55 14.33 0.43
N GLY A 51 -9.04 13.37 -0.33
CA GLY A 51 -9.06 13.38 -1.79
C GLY A 51 -9.81 12.18 -2.38
N THR A 52 -10.80 12.43 -3.23
CA THR A 52 -11.57 11.40 -3.94
C THR A 52 -11.46 11.56 -5.45
N GLY A 53 -10.94 10.55 -6.15
CA GLY A 53 -10.88 10.50 -7.60
C GLY A 53 -11.66 9.31 -8.16
N GLN A 54 -12.68 9.56 -8.99
CA GLN A 54 -13.46 8.52 -9.65
C GLN A 54 -13.31 8.60 -11.18
N GLY A 55 -12.66 7.59 -11.75
CA GLY A 55 -12.46 7.45 -13.18
C GLY A 55 -13.77 7.30 -13.96
N GLY A 56 -13.83 7.93 -15.13
CA GLY A 56 -14.98 7.90 -16.02
C GLY A 56 -15.19 6.55 -16.72
N THR A 57 -16.40 6.34 -17.21
CA THR A 57 -16.72 5.16 -18.02
C THR A 57 -16.31 5.40 -19.47
N GLY A 58 -15.45 4.56 -20.04
CA GLY A 58 -14.99 4.70 -21.43
C GLY A 58 -16.19 4.71 -22.38
N ASP A 59 -16.25 5.66 -23.32
CA ASP A 59 -17.35 5.67 -24.31
C ASP A 59 -17.11 4.67 -25.45
N ARG A 60 -15.84 4.36 -25.74
CA ARG A 60 -15.38 3.38 -26.74
C ARG A 60 -13.98 2.87 -26.38
N GLY A 61 -13.82 2.20 -25.24
CA GLY A 61 -12.52 1.70 -24.79
C GLY A 61 -12.38 1.70 -23.28
N ASP A 62 -11.16 1.99 -22.83
CA ASP A 62 -10.76 1.84 -21.44
C ASP A 62 -11.45 2.85 -20.50
N GLY A 63 -11.67 2.43 -19.26
CA GLY A 63 -12.11 3.29 -18.17
C GLY A 63 -11.00 4.26 -17.75
N GLY A 64 -11.40 5.40 -17.20
CA GLY A 64 -10.44 6.41 -16.72
C GLY A 64 -9.82 5.99 -15.40
N ASP A 65 -8.61 6.47 -15.10
CA ASP A 65 -8.00 6.25 -13.79
C ASP A 65 -8.62 7.18 -12.73
N GLY A 66 -8.71 6.68 -11.49
CA GLY A 66 -9.12 7.46 -10.33
C GLY A 66 -8.01 7.54 -9.29
N ILE A 67 -7.61 8.75 -8.92
CA ILE A 67 -6.57 9.02 -7.92
C ILE A 67 -7.17 9.89 -6.81
N GLY A 68 -7.10 9.43 -5.56
CA GLY A 68 -7.60 10.20 -4.43
C GLY A 68 -6.75 11.45 -4.18
N ILE A 69 -5.50 11.24 -3.79
CA ILE A 69 -4.49 12.29 -3.58
C ILE A 69 -3.27 11.99 -4.45
N ALA A 70 -2.88 12.96 -5.27
CA ALA A 70 -1.64 12.91 -6.05
C ALA A 70 -0.67 13.98 -5.53
N ASN A 71 0.42 13.55 -4.90
CA ASN A 71 1.55 14.41 -4.53
C ASN A 71 2.71 14.16 -5.50
N SER A 72 2.83 15.05 -6.47
CA SER A 72 3.79 14.94 -7.57
C SER A 72 5.23 15.18 -7.11
N ARG A 73 6.19 14.89 -7.98
CA ARG A 73 7.62 15.07 -7.71
C ARG A 73 7.89 16.51 -7.29
N SER A 74 8.57 16.68 -6.15
CA SER A 74 8.84 17.98 -5.52
C SER A 74 7.60 18.75 -5.06
N GLY A 75 6.43 18.12 -5.02
CA GLY A 75 5.29 18.57 -4.23
C GLY A 75 5.50 18.27 -2.75
N SER A 76 4.83 19.04 -1.89
CA SER A 76 4.87 18.86 -0.44
C SER A 76 3.46 18.85 0.12
N LEU A 77 3.13 17.80 0.86
CA LEU A 77 1.97 17.77 1.74
C LEU A 77 2.50 17.67 3.16
N ASN A 78 2.20 18.66 3.99
CA ASN A 78 2.61 18.73 5.38
C ASN A 78 1.34 19.05 6.19
N THR A 79 1.01 18.25 7.21
CA THR A 79 -0.11 18.60 8.10
C THR A 79 0.35 19.38 9.32
N GLY A 80 1.51 19.03 9.88
CA GLY A 80 2.14 19.78 10.97
C GLY A 80 1.65 19.30 12.32
N ASP A 81 2.08 19.88 13.45
CA ASP A 81 1.77 19.25 14.75
C ASP A 81 0.26 19.09 15.04
N GLY A 82 -0.11 17.91 15.53
CA GLY A 82 -1.45 17.55 16.01
C GLY A 82 -1.83 16.13 15.59
N ASN A 83 -3.07 15.68 15.84
CA ASN A 83 -3.49 14.34 15.38
C ASN A 83 -4.24 14.46 14.07
N ASP A 84 -3.53 14.30 12.97
CA ASP A 84 -4.01 14.56 11.64
C ASP A 84 -4.59 13.34 10.96
N THR A 85 -5.39 13.58 9.92
CA THR A 85 -5.96 12.53 9.10
C THR A 85 -5.86 12.85 7.62
N ILE A 86 -5.14 12.00 6.88
CA ILE A 86 -5.03 12.06 5.42
C ILE A 86 -5.74 10.84 4.82
N THR A 87 -6.77 11.08 4.02
CA THR A 87 -7.54 10.04 3.34
C THR A 87 -7.55 10.24 1.83
N GLY A 88 -6.99 9.28 1.09
CA GLY A 88 -7.06 9.23 -0.37
C GLY A 88 -7.89 8.04 -0.85
N ALA A 89 -8.92 8.30 -1.65
CA ALA A 89 -9.77 7.28 -2.28
C ALA A 89 -9.73 7.41 -3.82
N GLY A 90 -9.17 6.41 -4.49
CA GLY A 90 -9.13 6.33 -5.95
C GLY A 90 -9.93 5.16 -6.48
N GLN A 91 -10.90 5.43 -7.35
CA GLN A 91 -11.70 4.42 -8.02
C GLN A 91 -11.49 4.49 -9.54
N GLY A 92 -11.01 3.40 -10.12
CA GLY A 92 -10.91 3.24 -11.56
C GLY A 92 -12.27 3.17 -12.24
N GLY A 93 -12.34 3.72 -13.44
CA GLY A 93 -13.51 3.78 -14.28
C GLY A 93 -13.80 2.45 -14.98
N THR A 94 -15.01 2.34 -15.55
CA THR A 94 -15.44 1.13 -16.25
C THR A 94 -15.06 1.21 -17.73
N GLY A 95 -14.41 0.17 -18.25
CA GLY A 95 -14.21 0.01 -19.70
C GLY A 95 -15.54 -0.29 -20.40
N LYS A 96 -15.67 0.05 -21.67
CA LYS A 96 -16.81 -0.37 -22.51
C LYS A 96 -16.37 -1.06 -23.76
N ALA A 97 -17.06 -2.14 -24.09
CA ALA A 97 -16.89 -2.81 -25.35
C ALA A 97 -17.31 -1.90 -26.52
N PHE A 98 -16.56 -1.96 -27.61
CA PHE A 98 -16.81 -1.18 -28.81
C PHE A 98 -16.57 -2.02 -30.06
N SER A 99 -17.48 -1.89 -31.05
CA SER A 99 -17.33 -2.50 -32.36
C SER A 99 -16.90 -1.45 -33.39
N PRO A 100 -15.64 -1.46 -33.85
CA PRO A 100 -15.19 -0.54 -34.89
C PRO A 100 -15.71 -0.92 -36.27
N PHE A 101 -15.99 -2.22 -36.52
CA PHE A 101 -16.40 -2.73 -37.83
C PHE A 101 -17.32 -3.94 -37.72
N THR A 102 -18.27 -4.02 -38.66
CA THR A 102 -19.10 -5.22 -38.86
C THR A 102 -18.36 -6.19 -39.78
N THR A 103 -18.08 -7.40 -39.29
CA THR A 103 -17.54 -8.49 -40.11
C THR A 103 -18.67 -9.19 -40.87
N ARG A 104 -18.32 -10.12 -41.76
CA ARG A 104 -19.31 -10.97 -42.45
C ARG A 104 -20.16 -11.80 -41.47
N ASP A 105 -19.60 -12.11 -40.30
CA ASP A 105 -20.24 -12.95 -39.28
C ASP A 105 -20.94 -12.12 -38.18
N GLY A 106 -20.93 -10.77 -38.30
CA GLY A 106 -21.55 -9.84 -37.36
C GLY A 106 -20.58 -8.77 -36.82
N PRO A 107 -21.07 -7.84 -35.97
CA PRO A 107 -20.22 -6.88 -35.28
C PRO A 107 -19.22 -7.61 -34.37
N TYR A 108 -17.94 -7.31 -34.53
CA TYR A 108 -16.88 -7.80 -33.64
C TYR A 108 -16.62 -6.73 -32.57
N TYR A 109 -16.70 -7.10 -31.30
CA TYR A 109 -16.54 -6.19 -30.16
C TYR A 109 -15.17 -6.36 -29.50
N TYR A 110 -14.42 -5.27 -29.40
CA TYR A 110 -13.25 -5.23 -28.53
C TYR A 110 -13.70 -4.90 -27.11
N GLY A 111 -13.23 -5.67 -26.12
CA GLY A 111 -13.43 -5.36 -24.72
C GLY A 111 -12.64 -4.11 -24.31
N GLY A 112 -13.22 -3.28 -23.44
CA GLY A 112 -12.52 -2.15 -22.82
C GLY A 112 -11.98 -2.56 -21.45
N ASN A 113 -10.78 -2.12 -21.08
CA ASN A 113 -10.22 -2.39 -19.76
C ASN A 113 -10.79 -1.42 -18.71
N GLY A 114 -10.86 -1.85 -17.46
CA GLY A 114 -11.11 -0.96 -16.34
C GLY A 114 -9.91 -0.04 -16.09
N GLY A 115 -10.17 1.20 -15.67
CA GLY A 115 -9.10 2.11 -15.24
C GLY A 115 -8.51 1.70 -13.89
N ALA A 116 -7.32 2.18 -13.57
CA ALA A 116 -6.70 1.94 -12.26
C ALA A 116 -7.33 2.82 -11.16
N GLY A 117 -7.31 2.33 -9.93
CA GLY A 117 -7.68 3.11 -8.74
C GLY A 117 -6.53 3.22 -7.77
N THR A 118 -6.10 4.44 -7.47
CA THR A 118 -5.01 4.72 -6.51
C THR A 118 -5.48 5.64 -5.39
N GLY A 119 -5.40 5.19 -4.14
CA GLY A 119 -5.81 6.01 -3.00
C GLY A 119 -4.92 7.24 -2.83
N ILE A 120 -3.65 7.01 -2.50
CA ILE A 120 -2.63 8.04 -2.36
C ILE A 120 -1.46 7.70 -3.29
N SER A 121 -1.07 8.64 -4.14
CA SER A 121 0.15 8.56 -4.97
C SER A 121 1.13 9.63 -4.49
N ASN A 122 2.18 9.21 -3.79
CA ASN A 122 3.22 10.08 -3.28
C ASN A 122 4.53 9.87 -4.03
N THR A 123 4.98 10.91 -4.71
CA THR A 123 6.27 10.99 -5.39
C THR A 123 7.10 12.20 -4.92
N GLY A 124 6.53 12.99 -3.99
CA GLY A 124 7.13 14.16 -3.36
C GLY A 124 7.44 13.89 -1.89
N ILE A 125 7.13 14.86 -1.03
CA ILE A 125 7.22 14.75 0.43
C ILE A 125 5.80 14.79 1.00
N LEU A 126 5.45 13.78 1.78
CA LEU A 126 4.27 13.73 2.63
C LEU A 126 4.78 13.65 4.07
N ASN A 127 4.47 14.63 4.90
CA ASN A 127 4.88 14.71 6.30
C ASN A 127 3.67 15.01 7.19
N THR A 128 3.55 14.37 8.36
CA THR A 128 2.54 14.76 9.35
C THR A 128 3.11 15.42 10.61
N GLU A 129 4.44 15.41 10.83
CA GLU A 129 5.09 16.01 12.02
C GLU A 129 4.65 15.35 13.35
N ASP A 130 4.58 16.05 14.48
CA ASP A 130 4.32 15.40 15.77
C ASP A 130 2.81 15.15 15.96
N GLY A 131 2.39 13.92 16.27
CA GLY A 131 0.98 13.55 16.20
C GLY A 131 0.67 12.09 16.47
N ASN A 132 -0.59 11.73 16.68
CA ASN A 132 -1.02 10.34 16.43
C ASN A 132 -1.83 10.35 15.14
N ASP A 133 -1.13 10.23 14.03
CA ASP A 133 -1.64 10.53 12.71
C ASP A 133 -2.23 9.32 12.02
N ILE A 134 -3.17 9.58 11.11
CA ILE A 134 -3.84 8.54 10.34
C ILE A 134 -3.70 8.82 8.85
N ILE A 135 -2.99 7.95 8.14
CA ILE A 135 -2.87 7.97 6.69
C ILE A 135 -3.58 6.77 6.10
N THR A 136 -4.66 7.00 5.35
CA THR A 136 -5.44 5.95 4.69
C THR A 136 -5.48 6.15 3.19
N GLY A 137 -4.92 5.20 2.44
CA GLY A 137 -5.04 5.12 0.99
C GLY A 137 -5.90 3.94 0.57
N THR A 138 -7.01 4.19 -0.14
CA THR A 138 -7.87 3.15 -0.71
C THR A 138 -7.88 3.25 -2.24
N GLY A 139 -7.38 2.23 -2.92
CA GLY A 139 -7.42 2.10 -4.38
C GLY A 139 -8.34 0.98 -4.81
N GLN A 140 -9.32 1.28 -5.66
CA GLN A 140 -10.23 0.31 -6.25
C GLN A 140 -10.11 0.31 -7.77
N GLY A 141 -9.60 -0.77 -8.34
CA GLY A 141 -9.57 -0.97 -9.78
C GLY A 141 -10.96 -0.98 -10.41
N GLY A 142 -11.06 -0.41 -11.60
CA GLY A 142 -12.27 -0.36 -12.40
C GLY A 142 -12.66 -1.72 -12.98
N LYS A 143 -13.85 -1.81 -13.56
CA LYS A 143 -14.33 -3.03 -14.24
C LYS A 143 -13.97 -3.00 -15.71
N GLY A 144 -13.47 -4.12 -16.22
CA GLY A 144 -13.40 -4.36 -17.66
C GLY A 144 -14.75 -4.73 -18.24
N ASP A 145 -14.88 -4.62 -19.55
CA ASP A 145 -16.02 -5.15 -20.30
C ASP A 145 -15.55 -6.27 -21.24
N ARG A 146 -16.23 -7.41 -21.16
CA ARG A 146 -15.89 -8.61 -21.93
C ARG A 146 -16.56 -8.54 -23.30
N GLY A 147 -15.94 -7.80 -24.22
CA GLY A 147 -16.19 -7.98 -25.66
C GLY A 147 -15.68 -9.34 -26.16
N ASP A 148 -15.72 -9.56 -27.48
CA ASP A 148 -15.22 -10.78 -28.12
C ASP A 148 -13.71 -11.00 -27.89
N SER A 149 -12.96 -9.91 -27.67
CA SER A 149 -11.52 -9.96 -27.36
C SER A 149 -11.18 -10.03 -25.86
N GLY A 150 -12.18 -9.96 -24.98
CA GLY A 150 -11.98 -9.78 -23.53
C GLY A 150 -11.49 -8.38 -23.15
N GLY A 151 -11.85 -7.94 -21.94
CA GLY A 151 -11.33 -6.73 -21.30
C GLY A 151 -11.01 -7.05 -19.84
N ASN A 152 -9.91 -6.49 -19.32
CA ASN A 152 -9.45 -6.75 -17.96
C ASN A 152 -9.99 -5.71 -16.97
N GLY A 153 -10.08 -6.08 -15.70
CA GLY A 153 -10.28 -5.11 -14.62
C GLY A 153 -9.04 -4.23 -14.43
N GLY A 154 -9.25 -3.07 -13.82
CA GLY A 154 -8.17 -2.21 -13.37
C GLY A 154 -7.48 -2.75 -12.12
N ALA A 155 -6.25 -2.29 -11.88
CA ALA A 155 -5.53 -2.52 -10.64
C ALA A 155 -5.99 -1.55 -9.54
N GLY A 156 -6.04 -2.03 -8.31
CA GLY A 156 -6.21 -1.20 -7.12
C GLY A 156 -4.90 -1.07 -6.35
N THR A 157 -4.51 0.15 -6.03
CA THR A 157 -3.35 0.46 -5.18
C THR A 157 -3.77 1.38 -4.03
N GLY A 158 -3.64 0.94 -2.79
CA GLY A 158 -3.98 1.77 -1.63
C GLY A 158 -3.09 3.00 -1.54
N ILE A 159 -1.80 2.78 -1.28
CA ILE A 159 -0.76 3.81 -1.23
C ILE A 159 0.34 3.42 -2.23
N SER A 160 0.74 4.37 -3.07
CA SER A 160 1.91 4.25 -3.95
C SER A 160 2.91 5.31 -3.55
N ASN A 161 4.01 4.90 -2.94
CA ASN A 161 5.08 5.77 -2.47
C ASN A 161 6.36 5.52 -3.26
N THR A 162 6.87 6.57 -3.90
CA THR A 162 8.20 6.61 -4.52
C THR A 162 9.03 7.81 -4.01
N GLY A 163 8.44 8.60 -3.10
CA GLY A 163 9.05 9.75 -2.45
C GLY A 163 9.35 9.48 -0.97
N LEU A 164 9.18 10.50 -0.14
CA LEU A 164 9.22 10.40 1.31
C LEU A 164 7.80 10.51 1.87
N LEU A 165 7.42 9.54 2.69
CA LEU A 165 6.26 9.57 3.56
C LEU A 165 6.79 9.46 4.99
N ASP A 166 6.60 10.50 5.78
CA ASP A 166 7.10 10.65 7.14
C ASP A 166 5.92 10.97 8.06
N THR A 167 5.78 10.27 9.19
CA THR A 167 4.72 10.57 10.17
C THR A 167 5.22 11.19 11.47
N GLY A 168 6.53 11.38 11.65
CA GLY A 168 7.07 12.09 12.82
C GLY A 168 6.91 11.35 14.15
N ASP A 169 6.74 12.09 15.25
CA ASP A 169 6.66 11.49 16.59
C ASP A 169 5.19 11.25 17.00
N GLY A 170 4.86 10.04 17.39
CA GLY A 170 3.66 9.62 18.11
C GLY A 170 3.16 8.25 17.64
N ASN A 171 1.95 7.84 18.01
CA ASN A 171 1.46 6.49 17.65
C ASN A 171 0.65 6.55 16.36
N ASP A 172 1.33 6.38 15.24
CA ASP A 172 0.77 6.62 13.92
C ASP A 172 0.13 5.38 13.32
N THR A 173 -0.76 5.61 12.34
CA THR A 173 -1.41 4.55 11.60
C THR A 173 -1.38 4.82 10.10
N ILE A 174 -0.68 3.96 9.36
CA ILE A 174 -0.67 3.94 7.90
C ILE A 174 -1.42 2.71 7.40
N THR A 175 -2.48 2.93 6.62
CA THR A 175 -3.25 1.85 5.99
C THR A 175 -3.34 2.04 4.47
N GLY A 176 -2.79 1.08 3.72
CA GLY A 176 -2.96 0.97 2.27
C GLY A 176 -3.83 -0.22 1.88
N SER A 177 -4.97 0.06 1.27
CA SER A 177 -5.95 -0.94 0.82
C SER A 177 -6.14 -0.94 -0.70
N GLY A 178 -5.61 -1.95 -1.38
CA GLY A 178 -5.79 -2.18 -2.82
C GLY A 178 -6.89 -3.19 -3.09
N ASN A 179 -7.77 -2.90 -4.04
CA ASN A 179 -8.89 -3.77 -4.40
C ASN A 179 -9.05 -3.87 -5.93
N ALA A 180 -9.32 -5.07 -6.46
CA ALA A 180 -9.77 -5.24 -7.85
C ALA A 180 -11.09 -6.02 -7.91
N LEU A 181 -12.02 -5.51 -8.72
CA LEU A 181 -13.37 -6.04 -8.88
C LEU A 181 -13.54 -7.08 -10.00
N ASP A 182 -12.55 -7.22 -10.87
CA ASP A 182 -12.51 -8.20 -11.97
C ASP A 182 -11.06 -8.67 -12.15
N TYR A 183 -10.79 -9.47 -13.19
CA TYR A 183 -9.45 -9.96 -13.50
C TYR A 183 -8.43 -8.82 -13.57
N SER A 184 -7.51 -8.81 -12.62
CA SER A 184 -6.40 -7.86 -12.57
C SER A 184 -5.07 -8.58 -12.46
N LEU A 185 -4.05 -8.05 -13.11
CA LEU A 185 -2.71 -8.64 -13.07
C LEU A 185 -2.09 -8.52 -11.68
N MET A 186 -2.35 -7.42 -10.98
CA MET A 186 -1.70 -7.11 -9.70
C MET A 186 -2.53 -6.14 -8.87
N VAL A 187 -2.71 -6.45 -7.59
CA VAL A 187 -3.37 -5.58 -6.59
C VAL A 187 -2.41 -5.36 -5.44
N ILE A 188 -2.28 -4.12 -4.98
CA ILE A 188 -1.28 -3.76 -3.97
C ILE A 188 -1.91 -2.91 -2.86
N GLY A 189 -1.69 -3.28 -1.60
CA GLY A 189 -2.06 -2.43 -0.46
C GLY A 189 -1.17 -1.20 -0.40
N ILE A 190 0.12 -1.42 -0.13
CA ILE A 190 1.17 -0.40 -0.13
C ILE A 190 2.25 -0.79 -1.14
N SER A 191 2.43 0.03 -2.17
CA SER A 191 3.56 -0.04 -3.10
C SER A 191 4.61 0.98 -2.65
N ASN A 192 5.78 0.54 -2.21
CA ASN A 192 6.83 1.42 -1.71
C ASN A 192 8.17 1.17 -2.41
N ASP A 193 8.55 2.11 -3.26
CA ASP A 193 9.89 2.21 -3.87
C ASP A 193 10.65 3.44 -3.36
N GLY A 194 10.07 4.17 -2.40
CA GLY A 194 10.66 5.31 -1.71
C GLY A 194 11.02 4.98 -0.26
N VAL A 195 10.79 5.95 0.63
CA VAL A 195 10.93 5.79 2.07
C VAL A 195 9.59 6.05 2.74
N ILE A 196 9.20 5.12 3.61
CA ILE A 196 8.18 5.32 4.64
C ILE A 196 8.93 5.32 5.97
N ASP A 197 8.77 6.36 6.76
CA ASP A 197 9.37 6.54 8.08
C ASP A 197 8.21 6.89 9.03
N THR A 198 7.98 6.08 10.07
CA THR A 198 6.93 6.40 11.06
C THR A 198 7.46 7.06 12.33
N GLY A 199 8.77 7.29 12.40
CA GLY A 199 9.41 8.08 13.46
C GLY A 199 9.41 7.38 14.82
N ASN A 200 8.87 7.99 15.87
CA ASN A 200 8.90 7.39 17.22
C ASN A 200 7.49 7.21 17.76
N GLY A 201 7.17 6.02 18.25
CA GLY A 201 5.93 5.70 18.95
C GLY A 201 5.53 4.26 18.68
N CYS A 202 4.36 3.83 19.14
CA CYS A 202 3.87 2.48 18.85
C CYS A 202 3.02 2.53 17.57
N ASP A 203 3.68 2.39 16.43
CA ASP A 203 3.09 2.62 15.12
C ASP A 203 2.41 1.39 14.53
N ILE A 204 1.48 1.64 13.62
CA ILE A 204 0.74 0.60 12.92
C ILE A 204 0.83 0.83 11.41
N LEU A 205 1.46 -0.10 10.69
CA LEU A 205 1.49 -0.10 9.23
C LEU A 205 0.78 -1.34 8.68
N THR A 206 -0.32 -1.12 7.96
CA THR A 206 -1.13 -2.19 7.37
C THR A 206 -1.19 -2.06 5.84
N GLY A 207 -0.64 -3.06 5.17
CA GLY A 207 -0.83 -3.29 3.74
C GLY A 207 -1.85 -4.40 3.48
N GLN A 208 -2.93 -4.09 2.77
CA GLN A 208 -3.97 -5.05 2.42
C GLN A 208 -4.27 -5.03 0.91
N ALA A 209 -4.25 -6.21 0.27
CA ALA A 209 -4.69 -6.36 -1.11
C ALA A 209 -5.79 -7.41 -1.27
N THR A 210 -6.88 -7.06 -1.95
CA THR A 210 -7.97 -7.99 -2.27
C THR A 210 -8.23 -8.01 -3.77
N ALA A 211 -8.06 -9.17 -4.39
CA ALA A 211 -8.44 -9.40 -5.79
C ALA A 211 -9.61 -10.38 -5.85
N THR A 212 -10.68 -10.03 -6.59
CA THR A 212 -11.72 -11.03 -6.90
C THR A 212 -11.12 -12.10 -7.80
N ILE A 213 -10.46 -11.73 -8.88
CA ILE A 213 -9.78 -12.65 -9.81
C ILE A 213 -8.45 -11.99 -10.19
N GLY A 214 -7.34 -12.72 -10.15
CA GLY A 214 -6.05 -12.16 -10.55
C GLY A 214 -4.88 -13.09 -10.34
N ASP A 215 -3.73 -12.66 -10.84
CA ASP A 215 -2.49 -13.44 -10.79
C ASP A 215 -1.73 -13.21 -9.48
N ALA A 216 -1.74 -11.97 -8.98
CA ALA A 216 -1.02 -11.59 -7.77
C ALA A 216 -1.74 -10.51 -6.94
N ALA A 217 -1.62 -10.63 -5.62
CA ALA A 217 -2.05 -9.63 -4.66
C ALA A 217 -1.02 -9.55 -3.54
N TYR A 218 -0.55 -8.34 -3.24
CA TYR A 218 0.46 -8.08 -2.21
C TYR A 218 -0.04 -7.03 -1.24
N GLY A 219 -0.01 -7.32 0.06
CA GLY A 219 -0.29 -6.31 1.08
C GLY A 219 0.76 -5.19 1.00
N ILE A 220 2.04 -5.57 0.90
CA ILE A 220 3.18 -4.65 0.76
C ILE A 220 4.04 -5.12 -0.43
N TYR A 221 4.41 -4.21 -1.31
CA TYR A 221 5.26 -4.51 -2.47
C TYR A 221 6.23 -3.37 -2.76
N GLY A 222 7.43 -3.68 -3.22
CA GLY A 222 8.36 -2.69 -3.80
C GLY A 222 9.81 -2.96 -3.44
N GLU A 223 10.68 -2.02 -3.78
CA GLU A 223 12.13 -2.07 -3.56
C GLU A 223 12.62 -1.00 -2.56
N GLY A 224 11.69 -0.27 -1.94
CA GLY A 224 11.97 0.84 -1.03
C GLY A 224 12.38 0.42 0.37
N THR A 225 12.24 1.37 1.29
CA THR A 225 12.53 1.21 2.72
C THR A 225 11.33 1.61 3.57
N ILE A 226 11.02 0.82 4.60
CA ILE A 226 10.09 1.15 5.68
C ILE A 226 10.89 1.18 6.98
N LYS A 227 10.67 2.18 7.82
CA LYS A 227 11.25 2.31 9.16
C LYS A 227 10.16 2.67 10.16
N THR A 228 10.22 2.10 11.36
CA THR A 228 9.26 2.42 12.42
C THR A 228 9.86 3.03 13.68
N GLY A 229 11.18 2.93 13.87
CA GLY A 229 11.93 3.73 14.85
C GLY A 229 11.71 3.27 16.30
N ASP A 230 11.51 4.17 17.25
CA ASP A 230 11.42 3.78 18.67
C ASP A 230 9.98 3.49 19.10
N GLY A 231 9.67 2.28 19.55
CA GLY A 231 8.39 1.93 20.18
C GLY A 231 8.03 0.46 20.05
N ASN A 232 6.76 0.09 20.21
CA ASN A 232 6.35 -1.30 19.91
C ASN A 232 5.47 -1.26 18.68
N ASP A 233 6.07 -1.53 17.53
CA ASP A 233 5.48 -1.31 16.23
C ASP A 233 4.80 -2.56 15.68
N PHE A 234 3.81 -2.34 14.83
CA PHE A 234 2.99 -3.39 14.24
C PHE A 234 2.93 -3.23 12.73
N ILE A 235 3.66 -4.09 12.03
CA ILE A 235 3.57 -4.17 10.56
C ILE A 235 2.79 -5.42 10.18
N THR A 236 1.71 -5.23 9.40
CA THR A 236 0.89 -6.32 8.88
C THR A 236 0.73 -6.22 7.37
N SER A 237 1.09 -7.30 6.67
CA SER A 237 0.86 -7.47 5.24
C SER A 237 -0.07 -8.64 4.97
N THR A 238 -1.23 -8.35 4.39
CA THR A 238 -2.24 -9.36 4.03
C THR A 238 -2.63 -9.28 2.56
N SER A 239 -2.94 -10.43 1.97
CA SER A 239 -3.58 -10.47 0.66
C SER A 239 -4.58 -11.59 0.53
N THR A 240 -5.62 -11.34 -0.26
CA THR A 240 -6.72 -12.27 -0.52
C THR A 240 -6.99 -12.31 -2.02
N ILE A 241 -7.08 -13.52 -2.58
CA ILE A 241 -7.45 -13.75 -3.98
C ILE A 241 -8.60 -14.75 -4.00
N ASN A 242 -9.71 -14.42 -4.66
CA ASN A 242 -10.93 -15.24 -4.67
C ASN A 242 -11.38 -15.66 -3.25
N GLU A 243 -11.40 -14.71 -2.30
CA GLU A 243 -11.78 -14.95 -0.89
C GLU A 243 -10.84 -15.90 -0.11
N VAL A 244 -9.73 -16.33 -0.71
CA VAL A 244 -8.70 -17.15 -0.06
C VAL A 244 -7.54 -16.26 0.36
N GLN A 245 -7.22 -16.27 1.65
CA GLN A 245 -6.03 -15.59 2.17
C GLN A 245 -4.76 -16.27 1.62
N GLN A 246 -3.87 -15.45 1.07
CA GLN A 246 -2.61 -15.91 0.52
C GLN A 246 -1.54 -16.01 1.61
N LYS A 247 -0.63 -16.97 1.44
CA LYS A 247 0.53 -17.13 2.33
C LYS A 247 1.68 -16.17 2.02
N VAL A 248 1.78 -15.75 0.76
CA VAL A 248 2.80 -14.81 0.29
C VAL A 248 2.11 -13.47 0.09
N THR A 249 2.41 -12.53 0.96
CA THR A 249 1.74 -11.22 1.02
C THR A 249 2.70 -10.08 0.73
N ILE A 250 4.01 -10.36 0.63
CA ILE A 250 5.05 -9.36 0.38
C ILE A 250 5.82 -9.67 -0.92
N GLY A 251 6.23 -8.64 -1.65
CA GLY A 251 7.07 -8.80 -2.85
C GLY A 251 7.96 -7.60 -3.15
N GLY A 252 8.78 -7.73 -4.20
CA GLY A 252 9.67 -6.66 -4.67
C GLY A 252 11.05 -6.65 -4.04
N GLY A 253 11.24 -7.19 -2.84
CA GLY A 253 12.53 -7.14 -2.13
C GLY A 253 12.69 -5.91 -1.24
N ILE A 254 11.57 -5.40 -0.71
CA ILE A 254 11.52 -4.27 0.21
C ILE A 254 12.38 -4.51 1.47
N ASN A 255 12.97 -3.43 1.99
CA ASN A 255 13.70 -3.42 3.25
C ASN A 255 12.83 -2.82 4.36
N ILE A 256 12.80 -3.47 5.52
CA ILE A 256 11.98 -3.08 6.66
C ILE A 256 12.86 -3.10 7.91
N TYR A 257 12.88 -1.99 8.64
CA TYR A 257 13.63 -1.81 9.88
C TYR A 257 12.64 -1.46 10.99
N LEU A 258 12.56 -2.29 12.03
CA LEU A 258 11.59 -2.11 13.11
C LEU A 258 12.10 -1.14 14.19
N GLY A 259 13.41 -1.02 14.37
CA GLY A 259 13.98 -0.01 15.26
C GLY A 259 14.18 -0.51 16.68
N THR A 260 13.69 0.22 17.67
CA THR A 260 13.86 -0.17 19.08
C THR A 260 12.54 -0.49 19.75
N GLY A 261 12.46 -1.61 20.46
CA GLY A 261 11.34 -1.99 21.30
C GLY A 261 10.90 -3.45 21.12
N ASN A 262 9.62 -3.76 21.24
CA ASN A 262 9.16 -5.15 21.09
C ASN A 262 8.18 -5.21 19.93
N ASP A 263 8.72 -5.35 18.74
CA ASP A 263 7.99 -5.15 17.52
C ASP A 263 7.32 -6.43 17.03
N TRP A 264 6.31 -6.23 16.20
CA TRP A 264 5.52 -7.30 15.64
C TRP A 264 5.41 -7.17 14.13
N PHE A 265 6.03 -8.10 13.43
CA PHE A 265 5.94 -8.20 11.98
C PHE A 265 5.13 -9.42 11.55
N LYS A 266 4.05 -9.18 10.81
CA LYS A 266 3.18 -10.21 10.23
C LYS A 266 3.18 -10.13 8.71
N GLY A 267 3.82 -11.10 8.07
CA GLY A 267 3.84 -11.21 6.62
C GLY A 267 4.93 -12.17 6.14
N PHE A 268 4.84 -12.59 4.89
CA PHE A 268 5.87 -13.42 4.28
C PHE A 268 5.98 -13.13 2.78
N GLY A 269 7.21 -13.15 2.26
CA GLY A 269 7.49 -12.90 0.86
C GLY A 269 8.94 -12.50 0.63
N THR A 270 9.22 -11.98 -0.56
CA THR A 270 10.56 -11.48 -0.90
C THR A 270 10.78 -10.12 -0.24
N ALA A 271 11.48 -10.12 0.89
CA ALA A 271 11.84 -8.92 1.67
C ALA A 271 13.07 -9.20 2.56
N ALA A 272 13.67 -8.11 3.05
CA ALA A 272 14.61 -8.11 4.16
C ALA A 272 13.99 -7.36 5.34
N VAL A 273 13.92 -8.00 6.51
CA VAL A 273 13.30 -7.43 7.72
C VAL A 273 14.28 -7.52 8.87
N ASP A 274 14.60 -6.38 9.48
CA ASP A 274 15.46 -6.29 10.65
C ASP A 274 14.62 -5.84 11.85
N GLY A 275 14.54 -6.68 12.88
CA GLY A 275 13.90 -6.29 14.15
C GLY A 275 14.76 -5.33 14.98
N GLU A 276 16.06 -5.22 14.68
CA GLU A 276 16.98 -4.30 15.35
C GLU A 276 17.07 -4.53 16.89
N GLU A 277 16.74 -3.56 17.74
CA GLU A 277 16.95 -3.65 19.19
C GLU A 277 15.65 -3.97 19.96
N GLY A 278 15.53 -5.20 20.45
CA GLY A 278 14.64 -5.50 21.57
C GLY A 278 14.14 -6.94 21.58
N PHE A 279 12.84 -7.16 21.78
CA PHE A 279 12.26 -8.52 21.74
C PHE A 279 11.18 -8.59 20.66
N ASP A 280 11.59 -9.01 19.48
CA ASP A 280 10.76 -8.88 18.29
C ASP A 280 10.12 -10.21 17.91
N THR A 281 8.90 -10.09 17.38
CA THR A 281 8.09 -11.23 16.97
C THR A 281 7.83 -11.23 15.47
N LEU A 282 8.25 -12.32 14.84
CA LEU A 282 7.91 -12.66 13.46
C LEU A 282 6.69 -13.60 13.44
N ASP A 283 5.54 -13.08 13.02
CA ASP A 283 4.29 -13.84 12.87
C ASP A 283 4.16 -14.46 11.49
N LEU A 284 4.40 -15.77 11.43
CA LEU A 284 4.27 -16.66 10.29
C LEU A 284 3.07 -17.60 10.45
N SER A 285 2.02 -17.19 11.15
CA SER A 285 0.80 -17.98 11.38
C SER A 285 0.04 -18.41 10.12
N ALA A 286 0.43 -17.92 8.94
CA ALA A 286 -0.02 -18.45 7.65
C ALA A 286 0.57 -19.84 7.30
N PHE A 287 1.59 -20.29 8.04
CA PHE A 287 2.32 -21.52 7.81
C PHE A 287 2.34 -22.41 9.04
N ASN A 288 2.21 -23.72 8.84
CA ASN A 288 2.72 -24.68 9.80
C ASN A 288 4.26 -24.64 9.76
N ARG A 289 4.93 -24.89 10.88
CA ARG A 289 6.40 -24.83 10.96
C ARG A 289 7.11 -25.71 9.92
N SER A 290 6.51 -26.86 9.60
CA SER A 290 7.04 -27.85 8.64
C SER A 290 7.00 -27.40 7.18
N GLU A 291 6.26 -26.34 6.84
CA GLU A 291 6.17 -25.80 5.49
C GLU A 291 7.35 -24.88 5.13
N LEU A 292 8.17 -24.52 6.12
CA LEU A 292 9.24 -23.53 6.00
C LEU A 292 10.61 -24.14 6.27
N THR A 293 11.57 -23.80 5.41
CA THR A 293 12.98 -24.14 5.59
C THR A 293 13.72 -22.95 6.18
N PHE A 294 14.54 -23.20 7.20
CA PHE A 294 15.33 -22.16 7.86
C PHE A 294 16.80 -22.46 7.60
N SER A 295 17.55 -21.44 7.19
CA SER A 295 19.01 -21.53 7.04
C SER A 295 19.66 -20.31 7.68
N GLY A 296 20.90 -20.48 8.15
CA GLY A 296 21.62 -19.44 8.92
C GLY A 296 21.33 -19.46 10.43
N VAL A 297 20.45 -20.34 10.91
CA VAL A 297 20.16 -20.49 12.35
C VAL A 297 21.29 -21.26 13.06
N ILE A 298 22.06 -20.58 13.90
CA ILE A 298 22.93 -21.18 14.91
C ILE A 298 22.38 -20.87 16.32
N SER A 299 22.82 -21.55 17.38
CA SER A 299 22.37 -21.23 18.75
C SER A 299 22.89 -19.85 19.17
N GLY A 300 22.04 -19.00 19.76
CA GLY A 300 22.43 -17.67 20.27
C GLY A 300 22.50 -16.56 19.21
N ASN A 301 21.62 -16.61 18.22
CA ASN A 301 21.83 -16.00 16.91
C ASN A 301 20.87 -14.88 16.51
N ALA A 302 20.30 -14.14 17.46
CA ALA A 302 19.42 -13.01 17.16
C ALA A 302 20.06 -12.02 16.15
N LEU A 303 21.39 -11.89 16.17
CA LEU A 303 22.13 -10.92 15.37
C LEU A 303 22.55 -11.38 13.96
N ASN A 304 22.43 -12.66 13.58
CA ASN A 304 22.83 -13.08 12.22
C ASN A 304 21.62 -13.33 11.31
N PRO A 305 21.75 -13.03 10.00
CA PRO A 305 20.67 -13.25 9.04
C PRO A 305 20.19 -14.69 9.01
N VAL A 306 18.87 -14.84 9.12
CA VAL A 306 18.13 -16.08 8.90
C VAL A 306 17.39 -15.97 7.58
N ASN A 307 17.59 -16.93 6.69
CA ASN A 307 16.79 -17.06 5.48
C ASN A 307 15.69 -18.07 5.72
N ILE A 308 14.44 -17.62 5.62
CA ILE A 308 13.24 -18.42 5.74
C ILE A 308 12.65 -18.62 4.35
N SER A 309 12.60 -19.87 3.90
CA SER A 309 12.19 -20.19 2.53
C SER A 309 10.94 -21.06 2.49
N PHE A 310 10.03 -20.70 1.58
CA PHE A 310 8.84 -21.46 1.23
C PHE A 310 8.94 -21.94 -0.22
N HIS A 311 8.66 -23.23 -0.46
CA HIS A 311 8.65 -23.82 -1.79
C HIS A 311 7.21 -23.85 -2.32
N ASN A 312 6.89 -22.97 -3.26
CA ASN A 312 5.59 -22.96 -3.93
C ASN A 312 5.74 -23.40 -5.39
N SER A 313 5.22 -24.60 -5.71
CA SER A 313 5.10 -25.07 -7.09
C SER A 313 6.39 -25.01 -7.93
N GLY A 314 7.54 -25.23 -7.29
CA GLY A 314 8.87 -25.19 -7.93
C GLY A 314 9.62 -23.87 -7.78
N ASN A 315 8.96 -22.79 -7.33
CA ASN A 315 9.60 -21.53 -7.01
C ASN A 315 9.96 -21.49 -5.51
N VAL A 316 11.11 -20.93 -5.19
CA VAL A 316 11.54 -20.67 -3.82
C VAL A 316 11.33 -19.19 -3.54
N ILE A 317 10.57 -18.89 -2.49
CA ILE A 317 10.34 -17.54 -2.00
C ILE A 317 11.04 -17.43 -0.65
N THR A 318 11.87 -16.41 -0.49
CA THR A 318 12.74 -16.26 0.67
C THR A 318 12.50 -14.91 1.34
N LEU A 319 12.21 -14.98 2.64
CA LEU A 319 12.24 -13.86 3.56
C LEU A 319 13.59 -13.88 4.29
N THR A 320 14.33 -12.78 4.26
CA THR A 320 15.57 -12.63 5.03
C THR A 320 15.27 -11.84 6.29
N THR A 321 15.65 -12.36 7.46
CA THR A 321 15.37 -11.70 8.74
C THR A 321 16.59 -11.61 9.65
N THR A 322 16.71 -10.53 10.41
CA THR A 322 17.65 -10.35 11.53
C THR A 322 16.91 -9.75 12.73
N GLY A 323 17.45 -9.90 13.94
CA GLY A 323 16.88 -9.26 15.13
C GLY A 323 15.51 -9.79 15.54
N PHE A 324 15.24 -11.10 15.45
CA PHE A 324 13.97 -11.68 15.92
C PHE A 324 14.20 -12.75 16.97
N GLU A 325 13.54 -12.60 18.13
CA GLU A 325 13.62 -13.51 19.27
C GLU A 325 12.50 -14.56 19.26
N ASN A 326 11.38 -14.24 18.61
CA ASN A 326 10.18 -15.05 18.64
C ASN A 326 9.57 -15.25 17.25
N PHE A 327 9.14 -16.48 16.97
CA PHE A 327 8.55 -16.88 15.70
C PHE A 327 7.23 -17.60 16.00
N VAL A 328 6.14 -17.09 15.44
CA VAL A 328 4.81 -17.66 15.61
C VAL A 328 4.39 -18.40 14.34
N PHE A 329 3.91 -19.63 14.47
CA PHE A 329 3.40 -20.46 13.37
C PHE A 329 1.94 -20.83 13.64
N ALA A 330 1.27 -21.42 12.65
CA ALA A 330 -0.10 -21.88 12.80
C ALA A 330 -0.26 -22.99 13.85
N ASP A 331 0.77 -23.83 13.99
CA ASP A 331 0.77 -25.05 14.81
C ASP A 331 1.69 -24.98 16.04
N SER A 332 2.49 -23.91 16.17
CA SER A 332 3.55 -23.83 17.18
C SER A 332 4.12 -22.41 17.34
N SER A 333 5.01 -22.23 18.31
CA SER A 333 5.89 -21.07 18.39
C SER A 333 7.32 -21.51 18.72
N LEU A 334 8.29 -20.70 18.33
CA LEU A 334 9.70 -20.89 18.63
C LEU A 334 10.26 -19.58 19.18
N SER A 335 10.89 -19.62 20.35
CA SER A 335 11.66 -18.48 20.84
C SER A 335 13.11 -18.88 21.09
N TYR A 336 14.06 -18.04 20.67
CA TYR A 336 15.49 -18.26 20.94
C TYR A 336 15.81 -18.27 22.43
N SER A 337 15.02 -17.57 23.25
CA SER A 337 15.14 -17.61 24.72
C SER A 337 14.92 -19.02 25.31
N THR A 338 14.29 -19.92 24.56
CA THR A 338 14.01 -21.31 24.97
C THR A 338 15.03 -22.32 24.45
N LEU A 339 16.02 -21.89 23.64
CA LEU A 339 17.06 -22.75 23.06
C LEU A 339 18.36 -22.81 23.91
N ALA A 340 18.29 -22.38 25.16
CA ALA A 340 19.39 -22.44 26.14
C ALA A 340 19.32 -23.68 27.04
#